data_AF-A0A418KPX8-F1
#
_entry.id   AF-A0A418KPX8-F1
#
_cell.length_a   1.000
_cell.length_b   1.000
_cell.length_c   1.000
_cell.angle_alpha   90.00
_cell.angle_beta   90.00
_cell.angle_gamma   90.00
#
_symmetry.space_group_name_H-M   'P 1'
#
loop_
_entity.id
_entity.type
_entity.pdbx_description
1 polymer ?
#
loop_
_entity_poly.entity_id
_entity_poly.type
_entity_poly.pdbx_seq_one_letter_code
_entity_poly.pdbx_strand_id
1 'polypeptide(L)'
;MSETASYLYAVAAPVGDDVLGGLRGVAGEPVRAVRHRDLVAVVGTVDVGSDGAFGEEALARNLNDLDWLEAAARAHHAVIDGVARAVPAAPLRLATIVADDDGVRDRLERWHDGLRRALDEIAGRAEWSVKVYAPETSAPDAVAEPVPAAGAPGSGAAYLLRRRAAAT
;
A
#
# COMPACT_ATOMS: atom_id res chain seq x y z
N MET A 1 19.34 18.08 -14.59
CA MET A 1 19.38 18.06 -13.11
C MET A 1 18.45 16.93 -12.70
N SER A 2 18.88 16.01 -11.83
CA SER A 2 17.98 14.96 -11.35
C SER A 2 16.93 15.62 -10.48
N GLU A 3 15.68 15.59 -10.94
CA GLU A 3 14.54 16.09 -10.19
C GLU A 3 14.03 14.93 -9.34
N THR A 4 13.87 15.15 -8.04
CA THR A 4 13.59 14.05 -7.11
C THR A 4 12.33 14.32 -6.32
N ALA A 5 11.63 13.24 -5.97
CA ALA A 5 10.45 13.28 -5.12
C ALA A 5 10.52 12.22 -4.01
N SER A 6 9.67 12.37 -3.00
CA SER A 6 9.50 11.39 -1.93
C SER A 6 8.44 10.36 -2.32
N TYR A 7 8.85 9.10 -2.44
CA TYR A 7 7.96 7.95 -2.57
C TYR A 7 7.56 7.46 -1.19
N LEU A 8 6.26 7.41 -0.88
CA LEU A 8 5.75 7.07 0.45
C LEU A 8 5.27 5.63 0.49
N TYR A 9 5.90 4.82 1.34
CA TYR A 9 5.56 3.42 1.54
C TYR A 9 4.46 3.23 2.58
N ALA A 10 4.61 3.87 3.73
CA ALA A 10 3.72 3.73 4.88
C ALA A 10 3.81 4.95 5.80
N VAL A 11 2.81 5.10 6.67
CA VAL A 11 2.93 5.93 7.88
C VAL A 11 2.92 5.00 9.09
N ALA A 12 3.84 5.18 10.02
CA ALA A 12 4.03 4.28 11.15
C ALA A 12 4.16 5.04 12.47
N ALA A 13 4.03 4.30 13.56
CA ALA A 13 4.51 4.74 14.86
C ALA A 13 6.04 4.97 14.83
N PRO A 14 6.65 5.63 15.84
CA PRO A 14 8.08 5.92 15.85
C PRO A 14 8.94 4.68 15.64
N VAL A 15 9.71 4.67 14.56
CA VAL A 15 10.62 3.58 14.16
C VAL A 15 12.07 4.06 14.13
N GLY A 16 12.99 3.19 14.54
CA GLY A 16 14.42 3.45 14.59
C GLY A 16 15.08 3.44 13.20
N ASP A 17 16.14 4.23 13.05
CA ASP A 17 16.90 4.30 11.79
C ASP A 17 17.67 3.01 11.50
N ASP A 18 17.91 2.16 12.51
CA ASP A 18 18.51 0.83 12.38
C ASP A 18 17.61 -0.13 11.59
N VAL A 19 16.30 -0.09 11.83
CA VAL A 19 15.30 -0.87 11.08
C VAL A 19 15.26 -0.37 9.63
N LEU A 20 15.18 0.95 9.43
CA LEU A 20 15.07 1.54 8.10
C LEU A 20 16.34 1.35 7.25
N GLY A 21 17.52 1.43 7.87
CA GLY A 21 18.81 1.30 7.17
C GLY A 21 19.02 -0.07 6.49
N GLY A 22 18.34 -1.11 6.99
CA GLY A 22 18.33 -2.44 6.39
C GLY A 22 17.40 -2.60 5.17
N LEU A 23 16.52 -1.63 4.92
CA LEU A 23 15.50 -1.72 3.87
C LEU A 23 15.94 -1.02 2.58
N ARG A 24 15.42 -1.49 1.45
CA ARG A 24 15.62 -0.90 0.13
C ARG A 24 14.28 -0.72 -0.57
N GLY A 25 14.12 0.45 -1.18
CA GLY A 25 12.88 0.87 -1.83
C GLY A 25 12.71 0.32 -3.25
N VAL A 26 11.67 0.81 -3.92
CA VAL A 26 11.26 0.38 -5.27
C VAL A 26 12.29 0.71 -6.35
N ALA A 27 13.15 1.71 -6.14
CA ALA A 27 14.26 2.05 -7.02
C ALA A 27 15.60 1.49 -6.51
N GLY A 28 15.59 0.64 -5.47
CA GLY A 28 16.79 0.21 -4.77
C GLY A 28 17.41 1.29 -3.87
N GLU A 29 16.72 2.40 -3.67
CA GLU A 29 17.15 3.52 -2.85
C GLU A 29 17.13 3.17 -1.34
N PRO A 30 17.95 3.83 -0.51
CA PRO A 30 17.82 3.71 0.93
C PRO A 30 16.47 4.27 1.40
N VAL A 31 15.82 3.52 2.30
CA VAL A 31 14.58 3.95 2.96
C VAL A 31 14.94 4.85 4.15
N ARG A 32 14.17 5.93 4.33
CA ARG A 32 14.39 6.95 5.36
C ARG A 32 13.08 7.39 6.02
N ALA A 33 13.21 8.02 7.17
CA ALA A 33 12.08 8.58 7.92
C ALA A 33 11.89 10.07 7.61
N VAL A 34 10.64 10.47 7.38
CA VAL A 34 10.19 11.86 7.56
C VAL A 34 9.34 11.89 8.82
N ARG A 35 9.85 12.56 9.85
CA ARG A 35 9.22 12.60 11.19
C ARG A 35 8.34 13.83 11.31
N HIS A 36 7.14 13.65 11.86
CA HIS A 36 6.22 14.74 12.17
C HIS A 36 5.41 14.38 13.41
N ARG A 37 5.61 15.12 14.50
CA ARG A 37 5.06 14.78 15.84
C ARG A 37 5.42 13.34 16.23
N ASP A 38 4.44 12.55 16.62
CA ASP A 38 4.54 11.13 17.01
C ASP A 38 4.32 10.16 15.85
N LEU A 39 4.29 10.65 14.60
CA LEU A 39 4.21 9.82 13.40
C LEU A 39 5.48 9.88 12.55
N VAL A 40 5.73 8.79 11.83
CA VAL A 40 6.82 8.67 10.87
C VAL A 40 6.27 8.27 9.51
N ALA A 41 6.52 9.07 8.47
CA ALA A 41 6.39 8.59 7.10
C ALA A 41 7.66 7.84 6.71
N VAL A 42 7.48 6.63 6.18
CA VAL A 42 8.54 5.80 5.63
C VAL A 42 8.62 6.10 4.15
N VAL A 43 9.75 6.65 3.72
CA VAL A 43 9.91 7.17 2.36
C VAL A 43 11.22 6.74 1.71
N GLY A 44 11.26 6.82 0.38
CA GLY A 44 12.47 6.76 -0.42
C GLY A 44 12.53 7.96 -1.36
N THR A 45 13.73 8.34 -1.80
CA THR A 45 13.91 9.42 -2.78
C THR A 45 14.02 8.80 -4.18
N VAL A 46 13.13 9.19 -5.09
CA VAL A 46 13.06 8.66 -6.46
C VAL A 46 13.27 9.76 -7.50
N ASP A 47 13.84 9.40 -8.65
CA ASP A 47 14.03 10.33 -9.78
C ASP A 47 12.74 10.47 -10.59
N VAL A 48 12.21 11.68 -10.62
CA VAL A 48 11.00 12.09 -11.32
C VAL A 48 11.28 13.04 -12.49
N GLY A 49 12.56 13.26 -12.84
CA GLY A 49 12.94 14.03 -14.01
C GLY A 49 12.43 13.40 -15.32
N SER A 50 12.65 14.09 -16.44
CA SER A 50 12.16 13.67 -17.76
C SER A 50 12.57 12.24 -18.16
N ASP A 51 13.76 11.81 -17.75
CA ASP A 51 14.32 10.47 -18.01
C ASP A 51 14.22 9.55 -16.78
N GLY A 52 13.63 10.02 -15.69
CA GLY A 52 13.48 9.30 -14.43
C GLY A 52 12.37 8.24 -14.52
N ALA A 53 12.61 7.06 -13.96
CA ALA A 53 11.65 5.96 -13.98
C ALA A 53 10.32 6.27 -13.26
N PHE A 54 10.28 7.33 -12.45
CA PHE A 54 9.13 7.78 -11.69
C PHE A 54 8.57 9.12 -12.19
N GLY A 55 9.09 9.68 -13.28
CA GLY A 55 8.47 10.81 -13.98
C GLY A 55 7.10 10.40 -14.52
N GLU A 56 6.16 11.34 -14.64
CA GLU A 56 4.74 11.06 -14.90
C GLU A 56 4.51 10.10 -16.08
N GLU A 57 5.11 10.37 -17.24
CA GLU A 57 4.95 9.53 -18.43
C GLU A 57 5.62 8.16 -18.29
N ALA A 58 6.83 8.12 -17.71
CA ALA A 58 7.56 6.88 -17.51
C ALA A 58 6.84 5.97 -16.51
N LEU A 59 6.37 6.54 -15.40
CA LEU A 59 5.59 5.85 -14.39
C LEU A 59 4.29 5.28 -14.98
N ALA A 60 3.57 6.06 -15.78
CA ALA A 60 2.36 5.58 -16.44
C ALA A 60 2.63 4.38 -17.36
N ARG A 61 3.73 4.41 -18.14
CA ARG A 61 4.13 3.26 -18.97
C ARG A 61 4.53 2.07 -18.11
N ASN A 62 5.37 2.29 -17.11
CA ASN A 62 5.90 1.27 -16.21
C ASN A 62 4.80 0.55 -15.42
N LEU A 63 3.75 1.24 -15.00
CA LEU A 63 2.59 0.63 -14.32
C LEU A 63 1.76 -0.30 -15.22
N ASN A 64 1.92 -0.21 -16.54
CA ASN A 64 1.31 -1.12 -17.51
C ASN A 64 2.27 -2.25 -17.95
N ASP A 65 3.53 -2.21 -17.53
CA ASP A 65 4.49 -3.29 -17.71
C ASP A 65 4.37 -4.25 -16.51
N LEU A 66 3.95 -5.49 -16.77
CA LEU A 66 3.68 -6.47 -15.71
C LEU A 66 4.94 -6.88 -14.94
N ASP A 67 6.09 -6.98 -15.61
CA ASP A 67 7.33 -7.39 -14.98
C ASP A 67 7.86 -6.26 -14.08
N TRP A 68 7.79 -5.03 -14.57
CA TRP A 68 8.13 -3.86 -13.76
C TRP A 68 7.17 -3.71 -12.57
N LEU A 69 5.87 -3.84 -12.80
CA LEU A 69 4.84 -3.73 -11.76
C LEU A 69 5.01 -4.79 -10.68
N GLU A 70 5.30 -6.04 -11.06
CA GLU A 70 5.58 -7.11 -10.10
C GLU A 70 6.80 -6.77 -9.24
N ALA A 71 7.91 -6.36 -9.86
CA ALA A 71 9.13 -6.00 -9.16
C ALA A 71 8.90 -4.83 -8.18
N ALA A 72 8.24 -3.77 -8.65
CA ALA A 72 7.90 -2.61 -7.83
C ALA A 72 6.95 -2.97 -6.67
N ALA A 73 5.92 -3.79 -6.92
CA ALA A 73 4.99 -4.23 -5.90
C ALA A 73 5.68 -5.08 -4.82
N ARG A 74 6.58 -5.99 -5.21
CA ARG A 74 7.36 -6.79 -4.25
C ARG A 74 8.27 -5.91 -3.40
N ALA A 75 9.01 -4.98 -4.01
CA ALA A 75 9.88 -4.06 -3.29
C ALA A 75 9.10 -3.15 -2.33
N HIS A 76 7.98 -2.58 -2.80
CA HIS A 76 7.08 -1.78 -1.97
C HIS A 76 6.56 -2.55 -0.76
N HIS A 77 6.10 -3.78 -0.98
CA HIS A 77 5.63 -4.64 0.10
C HIS A 77 6.75 -5.02 1.07
N ALA A 78 7.97 -5.28 0.59
CA ALA A 78 9.10 -5.62 1.45
C ALA A 78 9.44 -4.49 2.44
N VAL A 79 9.37 -3.23 2.00
CA VAL A 79 9.55 -2.07 2.90
C VAL A 79 8.45 -2.03 3.96
N ILE A 80 7.19 -2.18 3.54
CA ILE A 80 6.04 -2.18 4.46
C ILE A 80 6.15 -3.32 5.48
N ASP A 81 6.41 -4.54 5.03
CA ASP A 81 6.55 -5.72 5.90
C ASP A 81 7.71 -5.55 6.89
N GLY A 82 8.85 -5.03 6.42
CA GLY A 82 10.00 -4.72 7.27
C GLY A 82 9.67 -3.77 8.41
N VAL A 83 8.89 -2.71 8.14
CA VAL A 83 8.46 -1.74 9.17
C VAL A 83 7.37 -2.33 10.06
N ALA A 84 6.37 -3.00 9.49
CA ALA A 84 5.22 -3.56 10.20
C ALA A 84 5.62 -4.66 11.22
N ARG A 85 6.75 -5.35 10.98
CA ARG A 85 7.34 -6.29 11.95
C ARG A 85 7.91 -5.62 13.19
N ALA A 86 8.31 -4.35 13.09
CA ALA A 86 8.92 -3.61 14.18
C ALA A 86 7.88 -2.78 14.95
N VAL A 87 6.97 -2.11 14.23
CA VAL A 87 6.00 -1.17 14.81
C VAL A 87 4.67 -1.17 14.04
N PRO A 88 3.56 -0.72 14.64
CA PRO A 88 2.32 -0.48 13.91
C PRO A 88 2.55 0.43 12.70
N ALA A 89 2.06 0.02 11.54
CA ALA A 89 2.20 0.74 10.28
C ALA A 89 0.91 0.70 9.46
N ALA A 90 0.59 1.83 8.85
CA ALA A 90 -0.49 2.02 7.89
C ALA A 90 0.10 2.07 6.48
N PRO A 91 -0.04 0.99 5.68
CA PRO A 91 0.48 0.94 4.31
C PRO A 91 -0.18 1.97 3.40
N LEU A 92 0.61 2.59 2.53
CA LEU A 92 0.09 3.44 1.46
C LEU A 92 0.07 2.69 0.12
N ARG A 93 -0.72 3.23 -0.81
CA ARG A 93 -0.85 2.66 -2.15
C ARG A 93 0.48 2.75 -2.89
N LEU A 94 0.76 1.75 -3.73
CA LEU A 94 1.89 1.77 -4.66
C LEU A 94 1.87 3.09 -5.45
N ALA A 95 3.05 3.65 -5.68
CA ALA A 95 3.27 4.89 -6.42
C ALA A 95 2.65 6.14 -5.76
N THR A 96 2.59 6.16 -4.42
CA THR A 96 2.25 7.39 -3.68
C THR A 96 3.47 8.32 -3.65
N ILE A 97 3.57 9.23 -4.63
CA ILE A 97 4.68 10.18 -4.77
C ILE A 97 4.27 11.56 -4.29
N VAL A 98 5.19 12.22 -3.59
CA VAL A 98 5.04 13.57 -3.04
C VAL A 98 6.25 14.39 -3.44
N ALA A 99 6.03 15.63 -3.89
CA ALA A 99 7.08 16.49 -4.42
C ALA A 99 8.34 16.56 -3.52
N ASP A 100 8.15 16.71 -2.22
CA ASP A 100 9.25 16.82 -1.25
C ASP A 100 8.81 16.43 0.16
N ASP A 101 9.75 16.44 1.10
CA ASP A 101 9.51 16.11 2.50
C ASP A 101 8.57 17.08 3.22
N ASP A 102 8.49 18.34 2.79
CA ASP A 102 7.55 19.30 3.38
C ASP A 102 6.12 18.94 3.00
N GLY A 103 5.89 18.57 1.74
CA GLY A 103 4.62 17.98 1.29
C GLY A 103 4.27 16.66 1.98
N VAL A 104 5.26 15.93 2.51
CA VAL A 104 5.03 14.74 3.36
C VAL A 104 4.59 15.16 4.75
N ARG A 105 5.27 16.11 5.39
CA ARG A 105 4.88 16.65 6.70
C ARG A 105 3.48 17.23 6.68
N ASP A 106 3.12 17.95 5.62
CA ASP A 106 1.78 18.50 5.42
C ASP A 106 0.70 17.40 5.35
N ARG A 107 1.01 16.25 4.72
CA ARG A 107 0.11 15.09 4.69
C ARG A 107 -0.02 14.46 6.08
N LEU A 108 1.11 14.29 6.78
CA LEU A 108 1.12 13.76 8.15
C LEU A 108 0.29 14.64 9.09
N GLU A 109 0.41 15.97 8.99
CA GLU A 109 -0.42 16.90 9.77
C GLU A 109 -1.91 16.69 9.51
N ARG A 110 -2.32 16.66 8.23
CA ARG A 110 -3.74 16.50 7.88
C ARG A 110 -4.34 15.17 8.30
N TRP A 111 -3.55 14.10 8.31
CA TRP A 111 -4.02 12.75 8.64
C TRP A 111 -3.75 12.35 10.08
N HIS A 112 -3.12 13.23 10.86
CA HIS A 112 -2.53 12.93 12.15
C HIS A 112 -3.47 12.15 13.08
N ASP A 113 -4.61 12.75 13.45
CA ASP A 113 -5.48 12.18 14.48
C ASP A 113 -6.11 10.85 14.05
N GLY A 114 -6.44 10.73 12.76
CA GLY A 114 -7.01 9.51 12.19
C GLY A 114 -5.98 8.38 12.15
N LEU A 115 -4.76 8.66 11.70
CA LEU A 115 -3.69 7.67 11.64
C LEU A 115 -3.23 7.27 13.03
N ARG A 116 -3.01 8.22 13.93
CA ARG A 116 -2.61 7.92 15.32
C ARG A 116 -3.61 6.98 15.99
N ARG A 117 -4.91 7.28 15.87
CA ARG A 117 -5.98 6.42 16.39
C ARG A 117 -5.96 5.02 15.76
N ALA A 118 -5.85 4.93 14.43
CA ALA A 118 -5.82 3.64 13.74
C ALA A 118 -4.60 2.79 14.15
N LEU A 119 -3.43 3.43 14.31
CA LEU A 119 -2.20 2.77 14.76
C LEU A 119 -2.32 2.28 16.21
N ASP A 120 -2.93 3.06 17.11
CA ASP A 120 -3.25 2.64 18.48
C ASP A 120 -4.17 1.42 18.49
N GLU A 121 -5.18 1.39 17.61
CA GLU A 121 -6.16 0.30 17.53
C GLU A 121 -5.55 -1.03 17.04
N ILE A 122 -4.53 -0.98 16.16
CA ILE A 122 -3.86 -2.17 15.64
C ILE A 122 -2.60 -2.57 16.42
N ALA A 123 -2.19 -1.80 17.43
CA ALA A 123 -1.01 -2.10 18.22
C ALA A 123 -1.10 -3.49 18.87
N GLY A 124 -0.02 -4.28 18.72
CA GLY A 124 0.03 -5.65 19.22
C GLY A 124 -0.89 -6.65 18.51
N ARG A 125 -1.46 -6.28 17.36
CA ARG A 125 -2.29 -7.15 16.52
C ARG A 125 -1.56 -7.54 15.24
N ALA A 126 -2.01 -8.63 14.63
CA ALA A 126 -1.54 -9.08 13.34
C ALA A 126 -2.72 -9.24 12.38
N GLU A 127 -2.52 -8.86 11.11
CA GLU A 127 -3.48 -9.09 10.04
C GLU A 127 -3.31 -10.51 9.47
N TRP A 128 -4.42 -11.22 9.33
CA TRP A 128 -4.45 -12.57 8.75
C TRP A 128 -5.48 -12.63 7.64
N SER A 129 -5.09 -13.23 6.51
CA SER A 129 -5.99 -13.55 5.40
C SER A 129 -6.07 -15.07 5.23
N VAL A 130 -7.26 -15.63 5.32
CA VAL A 130 -7.51 -17.06 5.07
C VAL A 130 -8.31 -17.20 3.78
N LYS A 131 -7.80 -18.00 2.84
CA LYS A 131 -8.48 -18.33 1.58
C LYS A 131 -8.79 -19.81 1.55
N VAL A 132 -10.06 -20.16 1.39
CA VAL A 132 -10.53 -21.55 1.27
C VAL A 132 -11.04 -21.76 -0.15
N TYR A 133 -10.51 -22.78 -0.82
CA TYR A 133 -10.91 -23.16 -2.17
C TYR A 133 -11.69 -24.48 -2.08
N ALA A 134 -12.93 -24.50 -2.58
CA ALA A 134 -13.67 -25.73 -2.78
C ALA A 134 -13.46 -26.20 -4.23
N PRO A 135 -13.28 -27.50 -4.48
CA PRO A 135 -13.28 -28.01 -5.84
C PRO A 135 -14.63 -27.73 -6.49
N GLU A 136 -14.63 -27.28 -7.75
CA GLU A 136 -15.85 -27.15 -8.55
C GLU A 136 -16.48 -28.55 -8.68
N THR A 137 -17.54 -28.80 -7.90
CA THR A 137 -18.38 -29.95 -8.16
C THR A 137 -19.23 -29.59 -9.37
N SER A 138 -18.91 -30.15 -10.53
CA SER A 138 -19.85 -30.22 -11.65
C SER A 138 -21.04 -31.08 -11.21
N ALA A 139 -21.99 -30.48 -10.49
CA ALA A 139 -23.28 -31.10 -10.26
C ALA A 139 -24.10 -30.93 -11.55
N PRO A 140 -24.63 -32.01 -12.15
CA PRO A 140 -25.64 -31.87 -13.19
C PRO A 140 -26.87 -31.17 -12.61
N ASP A 141 -27.44 -30.22 -13.37
CA ASP A 141 -28.55 -29.33 -13.03
C ASP A 141 -29.56 -29.93 -12.02
N ALA A 142 -29.36 -29.60 -10.75
CA ALA A 142 -30.42 -29.68 -9.76
C ALA A 142 -31.05 -28.29 -9.67
N VAL A 143 -32.20 -28.15 -10.32
CA VAL A 143 -33.12 -27.01 -10.28
C VAL A 143 -33.18 -26.41 -8.87
N ALA A 144 -32.60 -25.22 -8.69
CA ALA A 144 -32.63 -24.49 -7.43
C ALA A 144 -33.91 -23.65 -7.35
N GLU A 145 -34.74 -23.89 -6.33
CA GLU A 145 -35.83 -22.98 -5.97
C GLU A 145 -35.28 -21.65 -5.42
N PRO A 146 -35.95 -20.50 -5.69
CA PRO A 146 -35.43 -19.19 -5.33
C PRO A 146 -35.68 -18.85 -3.84
N VAL A 147 -34.62 -18.49 -3.12
CA VAL A 147 -34.71 -17.89 -1.77
C VAL A 147 -34.54 -16.36 -1.88
N PRO A 148 -35.41 -15.54 -1.25
CA PRO A 148 -35.47 -14.10 -1.48
C PRO A 148 -34.33 -13.31 -0.81
N ALA A 149 -33.99 -12.18 -1.43
CA ALA A 149 -32.92 -11.27 -1.04
C ALA A 149 -33.34 -10.23 0.03
N ALA A 150 -32.42 -9.93 0.94
CA ALA A 150 -32.37 -8.73 1.78
C ALA A 150 -30.88 -8.34 1.93
N GLY A 151 -30.38 -7.11 1.89
CA GLY A 151 -30.96 -5.77 1.96
C GLY A 151 -29.96 -4.88 2.73
N ALA A 152 -29.46 -3.81 2.10
CA ALA A 152 -28.68 -2.66 2.64
C ALA A 152 -27.12 -2.72 2.70
N PRO A 153 -26.43 -1.57 2.55
CA PRO A 153 -25.11 -1.46 1.91
C PRO A 153 -23.94 -1.14 2.86
N GLY A 154 -22.72 -1.52 2.46
CA GLY A 154 -21.47 -0.98 3.02
C GLY A 154 -20.38 -1.99 3.40
N SER A 155 -20.61 -3.28 3.22
CA SER A 155 -19.61 -4.32 3.54
C SER A 155 -18.85 -4.79 2.29
N GLY A 156 -17.68 -5.40 2.49
CA GLY A 156 -16.75 -5.87 1.44
C GLY A 156 -17.37 -6.73 0.32
N ALA A 157 -18.61 -7.18 0.47
CA ALA A 157 -19.43 -7.74 -0.62
C ALA A 157 -19.49 -6.83 -1.86
N ALA A 158 -19.61 -5.51 -1.68
CA ALA A 158 -19.64 -4.57 -2.82
C ALA A 158 -18.30 -4.48 -3.56
N TYR A 159 -17.17 -4.67 -2.85
CA TYR A 159 -15.84 -4.73 -3.45
C TYR A 159 -15.62 -6.06 -4.20
N LEU A 160 -16.06 -7.18 -3.62
CA LEU A 160 -15.96 -8.50 -4.24
C LEU A 160 -16.79 -8.59 -5.53
N LEU A 161 -17.97 -7.97 -5.55
CA LEU A 161 -18.82 -7.89 -6.76
C LEU A 161 -18.14 -7.08 -7.88
N ARG A 162 -17.48 -5.96 -7.56
CA ARG A 162 -16.71 -5.17 -8.54
C ARG A 162 -15.51 -5.95 -9.09
N ARG A 163 -14.79 -6.70 -8.25
CA ARG A 163 -13.65 -7.51 -8.70
C ARG A 163 -14.08 -8.68 -9.60
N ARG A 164 -15.26 -9.24 -9.38
CA ARG A 164 -15.82 -10.30 -10.22
C ARG A 164 -16.23 -9.79 -11.61
N ALA A 165 -16.73 -8.55 -11.69
CA ALA A 165 -17.12 -7.94 -12.97
C ALA A 165 -15.91 -7.52 -13.83
N ALA A 166 -14.77 -7.18 -13.23
CA ALA A 166 -13.56 -6.75 -13.94
C ALA A 166 -12.66 -7.92 -14.43
N ALA A 167 -13.06 -9.16 -14.17
CA ALA A 167 -12.33 -10.37 -14.57
C ALA A 167 -13.00 -11.12 -15.74
N THR A 168 -13.82 -10.42 -16.53
CA THR A 168 -14.38 -10.90 -17.81
C THR A 168 -13.78 -10.10 -18.94
#